data_AF-A0A9D0KWR9-F1
#
_entry.id   AF-A0A9D0KWR9-F1
#
_cell.length_a   1.000
_cell.length_b   1.000
_cell.length_c   1.000
_cell.angle_alpha   90.00
_cell.angle_beta   90.00
_cell.angle_gamma   90.00
#
_symmetry.space_group_name_H-M   'P 1'
#
loop_
_entity.id
_entity.type
_entity.pdbx_description
1 polymer ?
#
loop_
_entity_poly.entity_id
_entity_poly.type
_entity_poly.pdbx_seq_one_letter_code
_entity_poly.pdbx_strand_id
1 'polypeptide(L)'
;MKVNKLKQLLRGYWAGLESFDIEEEEEANLIFLYRQELEENKHLLSKKDKERLYEYDLKALELYEKYKNFKTEAVDWLKETVKIFKSDLSPQL
;
A
#
# COMPACT_ATOMS: atom_id res chain seq x y z
N MET A 1 6.32 -13.74 -11.88
CA MET A 1 7.23 -13.11 -10.90
C MET A 1 7.78 -14.14 -9.92
N LYS A 2 9.03 -14.02 -9.43
CA LYS A 2 9.60 -14.95 -8.43
C LYS A 2 9.05 -14.63 -7.02
N VAL A 3 8.69 -15.63 -6.22
CA VAL A 3 8.14 -15.49 -4.84
C VAL A 3 9.02 -14.59 -3.94
N ASN A 4 10.35 -14.63 -4.12
CA ASN A 4 11.27 -13.78 -3.36
C ASN A 4 11.08 -12.28 -3.67
N LYS A 5 10.71 -11.91 -4.90
CA LYS A 5 10.43 -10.52 -5.28
C LYS A 5 9.18 -10.00 -4.56
N LEU A 6 8.12 -10.81 -4.45
CA LEU A 6 6.91 -10.43 -3.71
C LEU A 6 7.17 -10.19 -2.22
N LYS A 7 8.04 -11.00 -1.61
CA LYS A 7 8.45 -10.78 -0.21
C LYS A 7 9.26 -9.50 -0.04
N GLN A 8 10.09 -9.13 -1.02
CA GLN A 8 10.81 -7.86 -1.00
C GLN A 8 9.84 -6.68 -1.15
N LEU A 9 8.87 -6.77 -2.06
CA LEU A 9 7.84 -5.76 -2.23
C LEU A 9 7.00 -5.57 -0.95
N LEU A 10 6.59 -6.65 -0.28
CA LEU A 10 5.89 -6.57 1.02
C LEU A 10 6.73 -5.84 2.08
N ARG A 11 8.04 -6.09 2.13
CA ARG A 11 8.94 -5.40 3.05
C ARG A 11 9.13 -3.93 2.68
N GLY A 12 9.28 -3.64 1.40
CA GLY A 12 9.41 -2.28 0.89
C GLY A 12 8.16 -1.45 1.14
N TYR A 13 6.98 -2.04 0.91
CA TYR A 13 5.70 -1.40 1.20
C TYR A 13 5.57 -1.06 2.69
N TRP A 14 5.83 -2.01 3.59
CA TRP A 14 5.83 -1.74 5.03
C TRP A 14 6.84 -0.66 5.44
N ALA A 15 8.08 -0.76 4.96
CA ALA A 15 9.12 0.21 5.28
C ALA A 15 8.73 1.63 4.83
N GLY A 16 8.20 1.78 3.62
CA GLY A 16 7.74 3.07 3.12
C GLY A 16 6.57 3.64 3.93
N LEU A 17 5.63 2.80 4.38
CA LEU A 17 4.55 3.26 5.27
C LEU A 17 5.07 3.71 6.64
N GLU A 18 6.10 3.07 7.18
CA GLU A 18 6.69 3.45 8.47
C GLU A 18 7.54 4.72 8.40
N SER A 19 8.15 5.00 7.24
CA SER A 19 8.94 6.22 7.01
C SER A 19 8.16 7.35 6.32
N PHE A 20 6.88 7.15 6.02
CA PHE A 20 6.09 8.07 5.19
C PHE A 20 6.15 9.52 5.69
N ASP A 21 6.58 10.40 4.80
CA ASP A 21 6.56 11.85 4.96
C ASP A 21 5.66 12.49 3.89
N ILE A 22 4.85 13.47 4.30
CA ILE A 22 3.94 14.17 3.40
C ILE A 22 4.66 15.14 2.45
N GLU A 23 5.91 15.47 2.74
CA GLU A 23 6.77 16.32 1.90
C GLU A 23 7.60 15.50 0.88
N GLU A 24 7.64 14.17 1.02
CA GLU A 24 8.46 13.27 0.18
C GLU A 24 7.60 12.52 -0.86
N GLU A 25 7.41 13.16 -2.02
CA GLU A 25 6.51 12.67 -3.09
C GLU A 25 7.02 11.37 -3.75
N GLU A 26 8.33 11.23 -3.95
CA GLU A 26 8.93 10.06 -4.58
C GLU A 26 8.73 8.79 -3.73
N GLU A 27 8.84 8.91 -2.40
CA GLU A 27 8.61 7.80 -1.48
C GLU A 27 7.14 7.36 -1.49
N ALA A 28 6.21 8.31 -1.50
CA ALA A 28 4.78 8.03 -1.59
C ALA A 28 4.40 7.31 -2.90
N ASN A 29 5.01 7.71 -4.02
CA ASN A 29 4.83 7.01 -5.30
C ASN A 29 5.39 5.57 -5.24
N LEU A 30 6.54 5.36 -4.61
CA LEU A 30 7.09 3.99 -4.44
C LEU A 30 6.16 3.09 -3.61
N ILE A 31 5.55 3.63 -2.54
CA ILE A 31 4.54 2.92 -1.74
C ILE A 31 3.39 2.46 -2.65
N PHE A 32 2.87 3.36 -3.49
CA PHE A 32 1.82 3.05 -4.45
C PHE A 32 2.24 1.95 -5.44
N LEU A 33 3.40 2.09 -6.09
CA LEU A 33 3.91 1.12 -7.06
C LEU A 33 4.11 -0.27 -6.44
N TYR A 34 4.64 -0.34 -5.21
CA TYR A 34 4.79 -1.60 -4.50
C TYR A 34 3.44 -2.24 -4.20
N ARG A 35 2.46 -1.45 -3.74
CA ARG A 35 1.14 -1.97 -3.44
C ARG A 35 0.39 -2.44 -4.69
N GLN A 36 0.53 -1.74 -5.81
CA GLN A 36 -0.05 -2.11 -7.09
C GLN A 36 0.50 -3.44 -7.60
N GLU A 37 1.83 -3.59 -7.65
CA GLU A 37 2.49 -4.82 -8.07
C GLU A 37 2.12 -6.02 -7.17
N LEU A 38 1.94 -5.78 -5.87
CA LEU A 38 1.43 -6.77 -4.92
C LEU A 38 -0.02 -7.19 -5.21
N GLU A 39 -0.88 -6.26 -5.63
CA GLU A 39 -2.28 -6.57 -6.00
C GLU A 39 -2.34 -7.45 -7.25
N GLU A 40 -1.65 -7.05 -8.32
CA GLU A 40 -1.62 -7.76 -9.59
C GLU A 40 -1.15 -9.21 -9.44
N ASN A 41 -0.35 -9.47 -8.40
CA ASN A 41 0.25 -10.77 -8.12
C ASN A 41 -0.26 -11.40 -6.81
N LYS A 42 -1.34 -10.87 -6.23
CA LYS A 42 -1.89 -11.30 -4.93
C LYS A 42 -2.25 -12.79 -4.89
N HIS A 43 -2.63 -13.36 -6.03
CA HIS A 43 -2.91 -14.79 -6.17
C HIS A 43 -1.69 -15.69 -5.88
N LEU A 44 -0.46 -15.16 -5.99
CA LEU A 44 0.79 -15.86 -5.69
C LEU A 44 1.21 -15.71 -4.21
N LEU A 45 0.56 -14.84 -3.44
CA LEU A 45 0.87 -14.65 -2.02
C LEU A 45 0.35 -15.82 -1.18
N SER A 46 1.16 -16.25 -0.21
CA SER A 46 0.71 -17.20 0.80
C SER A 46 -0.39 -16.58 1.67
N LYS A 47 -1.18 -17.41 2.37
CA LYS A 47 -2.20 -16.92 3.31
C LYS A 47 -1.61 -15.93 4.33
N LYS A 48 -0.45 -16.28 4.92
CA LYS A 48 0.27 -15.43 5.88
C LYS A 48 0.73 -14.10 5.27
N ASP A 49 1.15 -14.10 4.01
CA ASP A 49 1.57 -12.87 3.34
C ASP A 49 0.37 -11.97 2.99
N LYS A 50 -0.80 -12.56 2.70
CA LYS A 50 -2.06 -11.82 2.51
C LYS A 50 -2.54 -11.18 3.82
N GLU A 51 -2.44 -11.91 4.94
CA GLU A 51 -2.76 -11.37 6.27
C GLU A 51 -1.89 -10.15 6.60
N ARG A 52 -0.57 -10.24 6.34
CA ARG A 52 0.34 -9.09 6.48
C ARG A 52 0.01 -7.94 5.54
N LEU A 53 -0.28 -8.22 4.28
CA LEU A 53 -0.66 -7.19 3.32
C LEU A 53 -1.89 -6.42 3.82
N TYR A 54 -2.87 -7.13 4.37
CA TYR A 54 -4.05 -6.52 4.97
C TYR A 54 -3.71 -5.62 6.17
N GLU A 55 -2.82 -6.07 7.08
CA GLU A 55 -2.33 -5.23 8.18
C GLU A 55 -1.65 -3.95 7.68
N TYR A 56 -0.87 -4.04 6.61
CA TYR A 56 -0.19 -2.89 6.00
C TYR A 56 -1.18 -1.95 5.31
N ASP A 57 -2.21 -2.48 4.66
CA ASP A 57 -3.28 -1.69 4.05
C ASP A 57 -4.09 -0.89 5.09
N LEU A 58 -4.30 -1.45 6.28
CA LEU A 58 -4.89 -0.70 7.40
C LEU A 58 -4.00 0.47 7.84
N LYS A 59 -2.68 0.27 7.90
CA LYS A 59 -1.73 1.35 8.19
C LYS A 59 -1.76 2.45 7.12
N ALA A 60 -1.82 2.09 5.84
CA ALA A 60 -1.97 3.05 4.75
C ALA A 60 -3.27 3.86 4.89
N LEU A 61 -4.37 3.22 5.28
CA LEU A 61 -5.63 3.91 5.58
C LEU A 61 -5.49 4.88 6.74
N GLU A 62 -4.87 4.48 7.86
CA GLU A 62 -4.63 5.35 9.01
C GLU A 62 -3.82 6.60 8.63
N LEU A 63 -2.75 6.42 7.85
CA LEU A 63 -1.93 7.53 7.35
C LEU A 63 -2.76 8.44 6.45
N TYR A 64 -3.56 7.88 5.54
CA TYR A 64 -4.41 8.68 4.67
C TYR A 64 -5.41 9.50 5.48
N GLU A 65 -6.11 8.88 6.43
CA GLU A 65 -7.09 9.58 7.27
C GLU A 65 -6.44 10.71 8.10
N LYS A 66 -5.19 10.51 8.54
CA LYS A 66 -4.40 11.52 9.25
C LYS A 66 -4.06 12.73 8.36
N TYR A 67 -3.75 12.51 7.09
CA TYR A 67 -3.21 13.54 6.18
C TYR A 67 -4.14 13.97 5.04
N LYS A 68 -5.34 13.39 4.89
CA LYS A 68 -6.27 13.61 3.75
C LYS A 68 -6.68 15.07 3.48
N ASN A 69 -6.49 15.97 4.45
CA ASN A 69 -6.82 17.39 4.30
C ASN A 69 -5.66 18.23 3.75
N PHE A 70 -4.47 17.65 3.65
CA PHE A 70 -3.31 18.28 3.03
C PHE A 70 -3.37 18.09 1.51
N LYS A 71 -2.90 19.09 0.77
CA LYS A 71 -2.90 19.11 -0.70
C LYS A 71 -1.48 18.91 -1.23
N THR A 72 -0.89 17.75 -0.96
CA THR A 72 0.43 17.35 -1.46
C THR A 72 0.30 16.13 -2.36
N GLU A 73 1.21 15.96 -3.31
CA GLU A 73 1.20 14.81 -4.21
C GLU A 73 1.37 13.49 -3.43
N ALA A 74 2.15 13.51 -2.34
CA ALA A 74 2.30 12.36 -1.45
C ALA A 74 0.96 11.87 -0.87
N VAL A 75 0.05 12.79 -0.51
CA VAL A 75 -1.29 12.44 -0.03
C VAL A 75 -2.18 11.89 -1.15
N ASP A 76 -2.02 12.39 -2.38
CA ASP A 76 -2.72 11.85 -3.55
C ASP A 76 -2.24 10.41 -3.88
N TRP A 77 -0.94 10.13 -3.82
CA TRP A 77 -0.42 8.76 -3.97
C TRP A 77 -0.91 7.82 -2.87
N LEU A 78 -0.95 8.29 -1.62
CA LEU A 78 -1.47 7.50 -0.51
C LEU A 78 -2.98 7.23 -0.67
N LYS A 79 -3.74 8.19 -1.21
CA LYS A 79 -5.16 7.99 -1.57
C LYS A 79 -5.34 6.91 -2.63
N GLU A 80 -4.53 6.91 -3.70
CA GLU A 80 -4.58 5.87 -4.73
C GLU A 80 -4.20 4.50 -4.15
N THR A 81 -3.19 4.46 -3.28
CA THR A 81 -2.82 3.24 -2.54
C THR A 81 -4.00 2.67 -1.75
N VAL A 82 -4.71 3.52 -1.00
CA VAL A 82 -5.89 3.12 -0.21
C VAL A 82 -7.05 2.64 -1.09
N LYS A 83 -7.20 3.18 -2.31
CA LYS A 83 -8.24 2.72 -3.24
C LYS A 83 -8.02 1.28 -3.69
N ILE A 84 -6.77 0.85 -3.89
CA ILE A 84 -6.43 -0.51 -4.34
C ILE A 84 -7.02 -1.57 -3.40
N PHE A 85 -6.90 -1.40 -2.08
CA PHE A 85 -7.44 -2.40 -1.16
C PHE A 85 -8.95 -2.20 -0.92
N LYS A 86 -9.48 -0.97 -1.02
CA LYS A 86 -10.93 -0.74 -0.88
C LYS A 86 -11.74 -1.37 -2.01
N SER A 87 -11.19 -1.48 -3.22
CA SER A 87 -11.83 -2.24 -4.30
C SER A 87 -12.01 -3.73 -3.99
N ASP A 88 -11.25 -4.30 -3.06
CA ASP A 88 -11.42 -5.68 -2.59
C ASP A 88 -12.50 -5.85 -1.51
N LEU A 89 -12.90 -4.76 -0.85
CA LEU A 89 -13.98 -4.76 0.15
C LEU A 89 -15.36 -4.57 -0.50
N SER A 90 -15.42 -3.84 -1.62
CA SER A 90 -16.65 -3.56 -2.37
C SER A 90 -17.32 -4.73 -3.12
N PRO A 91 -16.75 -5.94 -3.32
CA PRO A 91 -17.52 -7.07 -3.82
C PRO A 91 -18.46 -7.68 -2.78
N GLN A 92 -18.44 -7.20 -1.53
CA GLN A 92 -19.17 -7.78 -0.39
C GLN A 92 -20.10 -6.80 0.35
N LEU A 93 -20.42 -5.65 -0.25
CA LEU A 93 -21.50 -4.76 0.23
C LEU A 93 -22.58 -4.60 -0.83
#